data_AF-A0A422NIR0-F1
#
_entry.id   AF-A0A422NIR0-F1
#
_cell.length_a   1.000
_cell.length_b   1.000
_cell.length_c   1.000
_cell.angle_alpha   90.00
_cell.angle_beta   90.00
_cell.angle_gamma   90.00
#
_symmetry.space_group_name_H-M   'P 1'
#
loop_
_entity.id
_entity.type
_entity.pdbx_description
1 polymer ?
#
loop_
_entity_poly.entity_id
_entity_poly.type
_entity_poly.pdbx_seq_one_letter_code
_entity_poly.pdbx_strand_id
1 'polypeptide(L)'
;MWRNCVRFYVALWRQRCAPIVEVSGAAVRPRRVCTTPQLQLSAGAGSARWPHPGGLGGMLHRTGVRMTPQRLPRQAKAGPPSPRGLYDSVFNARWSHVVEFPKGEMKKKAVRMHLKAGEPTQLWEFKVQGMTFELDDAADQFCAPRPRLMILSSEQGWPYVWMGAGSTNPDFFINCEVERVWRIVQGDLTGAFDTEDFKGLMLSRRVLLGTSGVGKSMAAGSYLLYKLLHYDDKKLQVVVYCFWEELAYVFDKTTRTVAEYIGRKDIAIVMGGLARRGMTGYIIYDVFAESPSPHFSPSAAWGMIVLSSPEVSKYQGWEDQVGAMRIIMNCPEKLDVKAMCAWEMRDKPAEEQAQYWTMVKKHMNEIGPIPRYIFTKDKYKDRVVALDIALQLVGASDVKQYFTQGNEKLWLSENPTHELVKIVRAVEDGVETFYNKPICRRLGGETLDSV
;
A
#
# COMPACT_ATOMS: atom_id res chain seq x y z
N MET A 1 7.56 -14.77 0.99
CA MET A 1 7.69 -14.91 2.47
C MET A 1 6.49 -14.37 3.27
N TRP A 2 5.86 -13.25 2.89
CA TRP A 2 4.70 -12.68 3.61
C TRP A 2 3.35 -13.43 3.47
N ARG A 3 3.10 -14.11 2.33
CA ARG A 3 1.91 -14.99 2.16
C ARG A 3 1.80 -16.06 3.25
N ASN A 4 2.94 -16.56 3.74
CA ASN A 4 2.99 -17.53 4.83
C ASN A 4 2.74 -16.90 6.19
N CYS A 5 3.14 -15.64 6.42
CA CYS A 5 2.88 -14.92 7.68
C CYS A 5 1.39 -14.61 7.87
N VAL A 6 0.67 -14.23 6.81
CA VAL A 6 -0.78 -13.96 6.88
C VAL A 6 -1.58 -15.26 7.03
N ARG A 7 -1.22 -16.33 6.29
CA ARG A 7 -1.79 -17.67 6.52
C ARG A 7 -1.54 -18.18 7.94
N PHE A 8 -0.36 -17.92 8.50
CA PHE A 8 -0.05 -18.23 9.91
C PHE A 8 -0.92 -17.41 10.88
N TYR A 9 -1.13 -16.12 10.61
CA TYR A 9 -1.91 -15.22 11.47
C TYR A 9 -3.39 -15.62 11.49
N VAL A 10 -3.96 -15.95 10.32
CA VAL A 10 -5.35 -16.44 10.19
C VAL A 10 -5.52 -17.85 10.79
N ALA A 11 -4.54 -18.74 10.62
CA ALA A 11 -4.58 -20.08 11.20
C ALA A 11 -4.51 -20.07 12.73
N LEU A 12 -3.74 -19.16 13.33
CA LEU A 12 -3.67 -18.97 14.78
C LEU A 12 -4.97 -18.45 15.39
N TRP A 13 -5.78 -17.71 14.62
CA TRP A 13 -7.05 -17.16 15.09
C TRP A 13 -8.20 -18.18 15.00
N ARG A 14 -8.26 -19.00 13.94
CA ARG A 14 -9.26 -20.08 13.80
C ARG A 14 -9.20 -21.14 14.91
N GLN A 15 -8.04 -21.37 15.54
CA GLN A 15 -7.91 -22.29 16.68
C GLN A 15 -8.43 -21.71 18.01
N ARG A 16 -8.71 -20.40 18.10
CA ARG A 16 -9.22 -19.74 19.32
C ARG A 16 -10.73 -19.51 19.34
N CYS A 17 -11.42 -19.71 18.22
CA CYS A 17 -12.86 -19.57 18.12
C CYS A 17 -13.50 -20.91 17.70
N ALA A 18 -13.42 -21.92 18.57
CA ALA A 18 -14.41 -22.99 18.57
C ALA A 18 -15.56 -22.54 19.50
N PRO A 19 -16.83 -22.58 19.07
CA PRO A 19 -17.93 -22.20 19.94
C PRO A 19 -18.08 -23.25 21.06
N ILE A 20 -18.03 -22.78 22.31
CA ILE A 20 -18.54 -23.53 23.46
C ILE A 20 -20.06 -23.48 23.32
N VAL A 21 -20.66 -24.59 22.89
CA VAL A 21 -22.10 -24.79 22.98
C VAL A 21 -22.37 -25.40 24.36
N GLU A 22 -22.92 -24.60 25.28
CA GLU A 22 -23.57 -25.13 26.48
C GLU A 22 -24.87 -25.81 26.07
N VAL A 23 -24.97 -27.12 26.30
CA VAL A 23 -26.23 -27.87 26.21
C VAL A 23 -26.64 -28.26 27.62
N SER A 24 -27.58 -27.51 28.18
CA SER A 24 -28.38 -27.93 29.35
C SER A 24 -29.36 -29.04 28.94
N GLY A 25 -29.43 -30.07 29.78
CA GLY A 25 -29.82 -31.42 29.38
C GLY A 25 -31.30 -31.77 29.36
N ALA A 26 -31.57 -32.96 28.81
CA ALA A 26 -32.64 -33.86 29.23
C ALA A 26 -32.30 -35.29 28.77
N ALA A 27 -32.34 -36.23 29.71
CA ALA A 27 -32.01 -37.63 29.51
C ALA A 27 -33.20 -38.42 28.95
N VAL A 28 -33.00 -39.16 27.86
CA VAL A 28 -33.81 -40.34 27.50
C VAL A 28 -32.91 -41.38 26.80
N ARG A 29 -32.84 -42.58 27.38
CA ARG A 29 -32.48 -43.86 26.73
C ARG A 29 -33.78 -44.71 26.67
N PRO A 30 -33.89 -45.87 25.97
CA PRO A 30 -32.92 -46.66 25.17
C PRO A 30 -33.50 -47.26 23.85
N ARG A 31 -32.68 -47.89 22.98
CA ARG A 31 -32.72 -49.34 22.63
C ARG A 31 -31.88 -49.71 21.39
N ARG A 32 -31.35 -50.94 21.45
CA ARG A 32 -30.49 -51.69 20.50
C ARG A 32 -31.16 -51.94 19.13
N VAL A 33 -30.38 -52.18 18.06
CA VAL A 33 -30.05 -53.53 17.51
C VAL A 33 -29.23 -53.43 16.20
N CYS A 34 -28.26 -54.36 16.12
CA CYS A 34 -27.39 -54.87 15.06
C CYS A 34 -27.80 -54.71 13.57
N THR A 35 -26.82 -54.49 12.67
CA THR A 35 -26.16 -55.53 11.83
C THR A 35 -25.18 -54.93 10.81
N THR A 36 -24.00 -55.53 10.72
CA THR A 36 -23.09 -55.62 9.54
C THR A 36 -22.90 -57.14 9.28
N PRO A 37 -22.41 -57.68 8.13
CA PRO A 37 -21.19 -57.23 7.41
C PRO A 37 -21.08 -57.49 5.87
N GLN A 38 -19.98 -56.94 5.28
CA GLN A 38 -19.12 -57.45 4.17
C GLN A 38 -19.66 -57.51 2.72
N LEU A 39 -18.90 -57.47 1.61
CA LEU A 39 -17.47 -57.70 1.21
C LEU A 39 -17.29 -57.09 -0.22
N GLN A 40 -16.17 -56.51 -0.69
CA GLN A 40 -15.02 -57.10 -1.42
C GLN A 40 -14.07 -55.96 -1.92
N LEU A 41 -12.74 -55.98 -1.64
CA LEU A 41 -11.61 -56.51 -2.46
C LEU A 41 -11.37 -55.70 -3.77
N SER A 42 -10.18 -55.24 -4.19
CA SER A 42 -8.79 -55.71 -4.02
C SER A 42 -7.77 -54.65 -4.54
N ALA A 43 -6.52 -54.68 -4.09
CA ALA A 43 -5.36 -54.24 -4.90
C ALA A 43 -4.12 -55.07 -4.53
N GLY A 44 -3.49 -55.66 -5.56
CA GLY A 44 -2.39 -56.62 -5.49
C GLY A 44 -0.98 -56.02 -5.51
N ALA A 45 -0.02 -56.93 -5.43
CA ALA A 45 1.39 -56.74 -5.09
C ALA A 45 2.37 -56.79 -6.29
N GLY A 46 3.64 -56.43 -6.00
CA GLY A 46 4.87 -56.84 -6.72
C GLY A 46 5.81 -55.66 -7.03
N SER A 47 7.15 -55.72 -7.00
CA SER A 47 8.18 -56.64 -6.50
C SER A 47 9.59 -56.00 -6.77
N ALA A 48 10.60 -56.31 -5.92
CA ALA A 48 12.07 -56.39 -6.18
C ALA A 48 12.87 -55.14 -6.70
N ARG A 49 14.17 -54.88 -6.45
CA ARG A 49 15.33 -55.49 -5.72
C ARG A 49 16.48 -54.44 -5.62
N TRP A 50 17.45 -54.71 -4.74
CA TRP A 50 18.61 -53.92 -4.23
C TRP A 50 19.81 -53.70 -5.20
N PRO A 51 20.88 -52.93 -4.82
CA PRO A 51 21.99 -53.45 -3.97
C PRO A 51 22.53 -52.52 -2.85
N HIS A 52 23.16 -53.16 -1.85
CA HIS A 52 24.05 -52.71 -0.75
C HIS A 52 25.53 -52.61 -1.22
N PRO A 53 26.58 -52.14 -0.47
CA PRO A 53 26.82 -52.36 0.98
C PRO A 53 27.58 -51.25 1.76
N GLY A 54 27.74 -51.45 3.08
CA GLY A 54 28.74 -50.74 3.88
C GLY A 54 28.36 -50.54 5.35
N GLY A 55 28.53 -51.59 6.16
CA GLY A 55 28.38 -51.50 7.61
C GLY A 55 29.67 -51.01 8.29
N LEU A 56 29.52 -50.29 9.40
CA LEU A 56 30.45 -50.28 10.52
C LEU A 56 29.66 -49.93 11.78
N GLY A 57 29.60 -50.90 12.70
CA GLY A 57 28.99 -50.75 14.01
C GLY A 57 29.88 -49.91 14.94
N GLY A 58 29.24 -49.12 15.79
CA GLY A 58 29.87 -48.34 16.84
C GLY A 58 28.84 -47.95 17.88
N MET A 59 28.72 -48.78 18.92
CA MET A 59 27.85 -48.62 20.07
C MET A 59 28.31 -47.41 20.89
N LEU A 60 27.48 -46.37 21.03
CA LEU A 60 27.72 -45.24 21.94
C LEU A 60 26.59 -45.15 22.96
N HIS A 61 27.00 -45.25 24.23
CA HIS A 61 26.18 -45.13 25.42
C HIS A 61 25.40 -43.80 25.44
N ARG A 62 24.09 -43.90 25.66
CA ARG A 62 23.21 -42.78 26.01
C ARG A 62 23.50 -42.34 27.45
N THR A 63 24.28 -41.28 27.62
CA THR A 63 24.17 -40.39 28.80
C THR A 63 23.19 -39.27 28.44
N GLY A 64 21.95 -39.39 28.92
CA GLY A 64 20.91 -38.39 28.74
C GLY A 64 21.16 -37.17 29.61
N VAL A 65 21.76 -36.12 29.05
CA VAL A 65 21.65 -34.76 29.59
C VAL A 65 20.34 -34.17 29.06
N ARG A 66 19.35 -34.08 29.94
CA ARG A 66 18.04 -33.46 29.70
C ARG A 66 18.22 -31.94 29.62
N MET A 67 18.51 -31.41 28.44
CA MET A 67 18.44 -29.97 28.16
C MET A 67 16.97 -29.55 28.17
N THR A 68 16.51 -28.97 29.28
CA THR A 68 15.25 -28.24 29.35
C THR A 68 15.32 -27.06 28.37
N PRO A 69 14.40 -26.94 27.41
CA PRO A 69 14.37 -25.77 26.53
C PRO A 69 14.05 -24.54 27.39
N GLN A 70 15.01 -23.62 27.52
CA GLN A 70 14.76 -22.29 28.06
C GLN A 70 13.72 -21.61 27.15
N ARG A 71 12.53 -21.37 27.72
CA ARG A 71 11.49 -20.57 27.08
C ARG A 71 12.01 -19.13 26.97
N LEU A 72 12.46 -18.77 25.77
CA LEU A 72 12.51 -17.36 25.37
C LEU A 72 11.10 -16.76 25.58
N PRO A 73 10.97 -15.59 26.22
CA PRO A 73 9.67 -14.95 26.36
C PRO A 73 9.13 -14.68 24.95
N ARG A 74 8.02 -15.34 24.61
CA ARG A 74 7.21 -15.01 23.45
C ARG A 74 6.78 -13.55 23.63
N GLN A 75 7.39 -12.63 22.89
CA GLN A 75 6.76 -11.33 22.65
C GLN A 75 5.38 -11.62 22.07
N ALA A 76 4.34 -11.21 22.79
CA ALA A 76 2.98 -11.24 22.29
C ALA A 76 2.93 -10.34 21.05
N LYS A 77 2.80 -10.93 19.85
CA LYS A 77 2.34 -10.17 18.70
C LYS A 77 0.92 -9.71 19.03
N ALA A 78 0.77 -8.42 19.27
CA ALA A 78 -0.55 -7.81 19.44
C ALA A 78 -1.41 -8.17 18.22
N GLY A 79 -2.67 -8.50 18.47
CA GLY A 79 -3.73 -8.45 17.45
C GLY A 79 -3.77 -7.05 16.82
N PRO A 80 -4.38 -6.87 15.63
CA PRO A 80 -4.80 -5.53 15.24
C PRO A 80 -5.63 -4.90 16.38
N PRO A 81 -5.45 -3.60 16.67
CA PRO A 81 -6.16 -2.94 17.75
C PRO A 81 -7.67 -3.07 17.53
N SER A 82 -8.42 -3.17 18.63
CA SER A 82 -9.88 -3.21 18.59
C SER A 82 -10.38 -2.01 17.77
N PRO A 83 -11.35 -2.16 16.85
CA PRO A 83 -11.89 -1.06 16.05
C PRO A 83 -12.63 0.00 16.88
N ARG A 84 -12.73 -0.17 18.22
CA ARG A 84 -13.30 0.82 19.13
C ARG A 84 -12.45 2.09 19.18
N GLY A 85 -13.04 3.21 18.81
CA GLY A 85 -12.38 4.53 18.80
C GLY A 85 -11.55 4.80 17.54
N LEU A 86 -11.44 3.84 16.61
CA LEU A 86 -10.74 4.02 15.35
C LEU A 86 -11.38 5.11 14.48
N TYR A 87 -12.71 5.15 14.42
CA TYR A 87 -13.43 6.20 13.68
C TYR A 87 -12.97 7.58 14.16
N ASP A 88 -13.06 7.81 15.46
CA ASP A 88 -12.70 9.10 16.07
C ASP A 88 -11.19 9.37 15.99
N SER A 89 -10.34 8.35 16.07
CA SER A 89 -8.89 8.53 15.93
C SER A 89 -8.49 9.02 14.55
N VAL A 90 -9.08 8.45 13.50
CA VAL A 90 -8.84 8.89 12.12
C VAL A 90 -9.52 10.22 11.85
N PHE A 91 -10.77 10.38 12.25
CA PHE A 91 -11.54 11.60 12.02
C PHE A 91 -10.91 12.80 12.73
N ASN A 92 -10.44 12.63 13.96
CA ASN A 92 -9.81 13.71 14.74
C ASN A 92 -8.28 13.74 14.59
N ALA A 93 -7.72 13.16 13.52
CA ALA A 93 -6.28 13.18 13.27
C ALA A 93 -5.75 14.63 13.23
N ARG A 94 -4.60 14.85 13.87
CA ARG A 94 -4.03 16.18 14.07
C ARG A 94 -3.15 16.57 12.90
N TRP A 95 -3.33 17.81 12.44
CA TRP A 95 -2.51 18.38 11.38
C TRP A 95 -1.19 18.93 11.90
N SER A 96 -0.16 18.77 11.08
CA SER A 96 1.10 19.51 11.16
C SER A 96 1.66 19.71 9.77
N HIS A 97 2.62 20.61 9.61
CA HIS A 97 3.22 20.85 8.30
C HIS A 97 4.68 21.32 8.40
N VAL A 98 5.41 21.11 7.30
CA VAL A 98 6.78 21.56 7.10
C VAL A 98 6.80 22.61 6.00
N VAL A 99 7.44 23.73 6.33
CA VAL A 99 7.58 24.89 5.45
C VAL A 99 9.04 25.05 5.04
N GLU A 100 9.27 25.27 3.75
CA GLU A 100 10.58 25.61 3.21
C GLU A 100 10.87 27.11 3.31
N PHE A 101 12.06 27.44 3.78
CA PHE A 101 12.66 28.77 3.74
C PHE A 101 14.04 28.76 3.03
N PRO A 102 14.33 29.70 2.13
CA PRO A 102 15.62 29.88 1.51
C PRO A 102 16.62 30.39 2.55
N LYS A 103 17.86 29.94 2.46
CA LYS A 103 18.96 30.39 3.30
C LYS A 103 19.98 31.14 2.43
N GLY A 104 20.14 32.44 2.68
CA GLY A 104 21.18 33.31 2.09
C GLY A 104 20.87 33.86 0.69
N GLU A 105 21.54 34.95 0.32
CA GLU A 105 21.46 35.54 -1.02
C GLU A 105 22.12 34.67 -2.09
N MET A 106 21.57 34.77 -3.30
CA MET A 106 21.84 34.00 -4.51
C MET A 106 23.29 33.47 -4.64
N LYS A 107 23.50 32.15 -4.44
CA LYS A 107 24.32 31.29 -5.33
C LYS A 107 24.54 29.85 -4.85
N LYS A 108 24.15 29.47 -3.62
CA LYS A 108 23.98 28.06 -3.22
C LYS A 108 22.81 27.96 -2.24
N LYS A 109 21.59 27.78 -2.77
CA LYS A 109 20.32 27.72 -2.01
C LYS A 109 20.33 26.57 -0.99
N ALA A 110 20.93 26.79 0.17
CA ALA A 110 20.63 25.95 1.32
C ALA A 110 19.18 26.24 1.70
N VAL A 111 18.41 25.19 1.96
CA VAL A 111 16.99 25.31 2.35
C VAL A 111 16.88 24.89 3.81
N ARG A 112 16.17 25.69 4.62
CA ARG A 112 15.80 25.34 5.99
C ARG A 112 14.34 24.86 6.00
N MET A 113 14.07 23.81 6.77
CA MET A 113 12.73 23.28 6.99
C MET A 113 12.25 23.75 8.36
N HIS A 114 11.08 24.41 8.42
CA HIS A 114 10.44 24.82 9.66
C HIS A 114 9.18 24.00 9.89
N LEU A 115 9.04 23.45 11.09
CA LEU A 115 7.90 22.65 11.48
C LEU A 115 6.85 23.56 12.14
N LYS A 116 5.59 23.33 11.83
CA LYS A 116 4.46 24.06 12.39
C LYS A 116 3.33 23.08 12.71
N ALA A 117 2.67 23.29 13.84
CA ALA A 117 1.44 22.58 14.17
C ALA A 117 0.25 23.16 13.40
N GLY A 118 -0.78 22.33 13.18
CA GLY A 118 -1.99 22.72 12.46
C GLY A 118 -1.88 22.58 10.94
N GLU A 119 -3.00 22.82 10.26
CA GLU A 119 -3.09 22.85 8.81
C GLU A 119 -2.37 24.09 8.26
N PRO A 120 -1.65 24.01 7.12
CA PRO A 120 -1.03 25.19 6.53
C PRO A 120 -2.08 26.20 6.05
N THR A 121 -1.80 27.49 6.23
CA THR A 121 -2.70 28.58 5.78
C THR A 121 -2.79 28.71 4.27
N GLN A 122 -1.73 28.31 3.56
CA GLN A 122 -1.67 28.26 2.10
C GLN A 122 -1.44 26.82 1.69
N LEU A 123 -2.25 26.32 0.76
CA LEU A 123 -2.14 24.99 0.17
C LEU A 123 -1.55 25.08 -1.24
N TRP A 124 -1.22 23.93 -1.83
CA TRP A 124 -0.85 23.88 -3.25
C TRP A 124 -2.02 24.32 -4.13
N GLU A 125 -1.73 25.17 -5.09
CA GLU A 125 -2.68 25.61 -6.11
C GLU A 125 -2.55 24.72 -7.34
N PHE A 126 -3.69 24.34 -7.90
CA PHE A 126 -3.75 23.46 -9.05
C PHE A 126 -4.64 24.06 -10.14
N LYS A 127 -4.23 23.90 -11.39
CA LYS A 127 -5.05 24.18 -12.57
C LYS A 127 -5.63 22.89 -13.11
N VAL A 128 -6.90 22.93 -13.51
CA VAL A 128 -7.54 21.81 -14.21
C VAL A 128 -6.91 21.66 -15.59
N GLN A 129 -6.54 20.44 -15.97
CA GLN A 129 -6.05 20.11 -17.30
C GLN A 129 -6.71 18.80 -17.74
N GLY A 130 -7.78 18.89 -18.52
CA GLY A 130 -8.61 17.74 -18.87
C GLY A 130 -9.18 17.06 -17.62
N MET A 131 -8.84 15.78 -17.44
CA MET A 131 -9.32 14.90 -16.37
C MET A 131 -8.36 14.80 -15.18
N THR A 132 -7.44 15.76 -15.07
CA THR A 132 -6.43 15.85 -14.03
C THR A 132 -6.19 17.30 -13.60
N PHE A 133 -5.28 17.45 -12.65
CA PHE A 133 -4.80 18.72 -12.11
C PHE A 133 -3.31 18.83 -12.37
N GLU A 134 -2.86 19.99 -12.83
CA GLU A 134 -1.45 20.36 -12.83
C GLU A 134 -1.17 21.33 -11.71
N LEU A 135 0.01 21.19 -11.10
CA LEU A 135 0.46 22.16 -10.10
C LEU A 135 0.65 23.51 -10.81
N ASP A 136 0.03 24.56 -10.28
CA ASP A 136 0.13 25.90 -10.86
C ASP A 136 1.48 26.54 -10.49
N ASP A 137 2.53 26.12 -11.19
CA ASP A 137 3.89 26.64 -11.01
C ASP A 137 4.17 27.89 -11.88
N ALA A 138 3.21 28.31 -12.72
CA ALA A 138 3.34 29.42 -13.67
C ALA A 138 3.17 30.81 -13.02
N ALA A 139 2.87 30.87 -11.74
CA ALA A 139 3.24 32.03 -10.91
C ALA A 139 4.75 31.96 -10.63
N ASP A 140 5.55 32.38 -11.61
CA ASP A 140 7.02 32.47 -11.60
C ASP A 140 7.61 32.60 -10.18
N GLN A 141 8.54 31.71 -9.82
CA GLN A 141 9.44 31.87 -8.66
C GLN A 141 8.86 31.79 -7.23
N PHE A 142 7.68 31.24 -6.90
CA PHE A 142 7.08 31.44 -5.53
C PHE A 142 8.04 31.81 -4.38
N CYS A 143 7.92 33.05 -3.90
CA CYS A 143 8.65 33.52 -2.74
C CYS A 143 8.34 32.60 -1.56
N ALA A 144 9.39 32.08 -0.92
CA ALA A 144 9.21 31.39 0.34
C ALA A 144 8.62 32.34 1.40
N PRO A 145 7.88 31.83 2.39
CA PRO A 145 7.72 30.41 2.76
C PRO A 145 6.71 29.59 1.95
N ARG A 146 7.02 28.31 1.65
CA ARG A 146 6.08 27.38 0.97
C ARG A 146 5.81 26.10 1.78
N PRO A 147 4.58 25.58 1.82
CA PRO A 147 4.30 24.24 2.35
C PRO A 147 5.00 23.19 1.46
N ARG A 148 5.74 22.27 2.10
CA ARG A 148 6.39 21.15 1.41
C ARG A 148 5.83 19.81 1.80
N LEU A 149 5.33 19.72 3.02
CA LEU A 149 4.81 18.49 3.56
C LEU A 149 3.72 18.83 4.55
N MET A 150 2.58 18.17 4.45
CA MET A 150 1.60 18.10 5.52
C MET A 150 1.69 16.72 6.17
N ILE A 151 1.29 16.66 7.44
CA ILE A 151 1.35 15.47 8.27
C ILE A 151 0.00 15.33 8.96
N LEU A 152 -0.51 14.11 8.96
CA LEU A 152 -1.66 13.72 9.76
C LEU A 152 -1.24 12.68 10.80
N SER A 153 -1.42 13.04 12.07
CA SER A 153 -1.11 12.21 13.22
C SER A 153 -2.39 11.66 13.85
N SER A 154 -2.54 10.33 13.85
CA SER A 154 -3.68 9.64 14.48
C SER A 154 -3.24 8.98 15.78
N GLU A 155 -3.98 9.15 16.88
CA GLU A 155 -3.59 8.63 18.20
C GLU A 155 -3.49 7.10 18.23
N GLN A 156 -4.42 6.42 17.58
CA GLN A 156 -4.40 4.96 17.44
C GLN A 156 -3.63 4.51 16.20
N GLY A 157 -3.25 5.41 15.29
CA GLY A 157 -2.62 5.10 14.01
C GLY A 157 -3.62 4.92 12.86
N TRP A 158 -3.17 4.26 11.79
CA TRP A 158 -3.92 4.13 10.54
C TRP A 158 -4.12 2.65 10.17
N PRO A 159 -5.22 2.30 9.46
CA PRO A 159 -5.47 0.93 9.02
C PRO A 159 -4.27 0.24 8.35
N TYR A 160 -3.49 0.97 7.54
CA TYR A 160 -2.29 0.42 6.88
C TYR A 160 -1.14 0.09 7.85
N VAL A 161 -0.90 0.95 8.86
CA VAL A 161 0.22 0.78 9.83
C VAL A 161 0.01 -0.48 10.68
N TRP A 162 -1.23 -0.81 10.98
CA TRP A 162 -1.61 -1.97 11.80
C TRP A 162 -1.41 -3.32 11.11
N MET A 163 -1.17 -3.33 9.80
CA MET A 163 -0.82 -4.54 9.03
C MET A 163 0.63 -5.02 9.27
N GLY A 164 1.28 -4.56 10.34
CA GLY A 164 2.61 -5.02 10.74
C GLY A 164 3.75 -4.37 9.94
N ALA A 165 3.57 -3.15 9.47
CA ALA A 165 4.57 -2.42 8.68
C ALA A 165 5.84 -2.04 9.47
N GLY A 166 5.91 -2.36 10.78
CA GLY A 166 7.07 -2.07 11.62
C GLY A 166 7.30 -0.58 11.87
N SER A 167 6.34 0.27 11.49
CA SER A 167 6.35 1.69 11.80
C SER A 167 5.88 1.89 13.23
N THR A 168 6.73 2.48 14.07
CA THR A 168 6.35 3.02 15.37
C THR A 168 5.74 4.42 15.27
N ASN A 169 5.78 5.03 14.08
CA ASN A 169 5.25 6.37 13.85
C ASN A 169 3.83 6.27 13.26
N PRO A 170 2.79 6.79 13.95
CA PRO A 170 1.43 6.81 13.43
C PRO A 170 1.21 7.91 12.38
N ASP A 171 2.24 8.66 11.99
CA ASP A 171 2.13 9.74 11.02
C ASP A 171 2.26 9.22 9.57
N PHE A 172 1.54 9.84 8.63
CA PHE A 172 1.89 9.75 7.21
C PHE A 172 2.04 11.14 6.60
N PHE A 173 2.76 11.17 5.47
CA PHE A 173 3.19 12.38 4.80
C PHE A 173 2.35 12.68 3.56
N ILE A 174 1.95 13.94 3.42
CA ILE A 174 1.18 14.44 2.28
C ILE A 174 2.05 15.48 1.58
N ASN A 175 2.51 15.16 0.38
CA ASN A 175 3.13 16.13 -0.54
C ASN A 175 2.11 16.57 -1.60
N CYS A 176 2.54 17.40 -2.54
CA CYS A 176 1.68 17.88 -3.62
C CYS A 176 1.06 16.74 -4.45
N GLU A 177 1.78 15.64 -4.68
CA GLU A 177 1.26 14.50 -5.44
C GLU A 177 0.13 13.78 -4.70
N VAL A 178 0.26 13.59 -3.38
CA VAL A 178 -0.81 13.00 -2.56
C VAL A 178 -2.03 13.93 -2.50
N GLU A 179 -1.82 15.24 -2.36
CA GLU A 179 -2.90 16.23 -2.44
C GLU A 179 -3.59 16.21 -3.80
N ARG A 180 -2.83 16.11 -4.89
CA ARG A 180 -3.36 16.04 -6.26
C ARG A 180 -4.25 14.82 -6.47
N VAL A 181 -3.87 13.66 -5.94
CA VAL A 181 -4.73 12.46 -5.96
C VAL A 181 -6.07 12.74 -5.30
N TRP A 182 -6.07 13.40 -4.13
CA TRP A 182 -7.32 13.82 -3.48
C TRP A 182 -8.10 14.82 -4.34
N ARG A 183 -7.45 15.81 -4.97
CA ARG A 183 -8.14 16.77 -5.84
C ARG A 183 -8.84 16.11 -7.02
N ILE A 184 -8.23 15.10 -7.64
CA ILE A 184 -8.88 14.32 -8.70
C ILE A 184 -10.11 13.59 -8.16
N VAL A 185 -9.97 12.87 -7.04
CA VAL A 185 -11.10 12.19 -6.41
C VAL A 185 -12.21 13.17 -6.00
N GLN A 186 -11.85 14.34 -5.45
CA GLN A 186 -12.80 15.39 -5.12
C GLN A 186 -13.51 15.93 -6.36
N GLY A 187 -12.80 16.08 -7.47
CA GLY A 187 -13.37 16.45 -8.77
C GLY A 187 -14.43 15.44 -9.23
N ASP A 188 -14.14 14.13 -9.10
CA ASP A 188 -15.11 13.07 -9.39
C ASP A 188 -16.35 13.14 -8.49
N LEU A 189 -16.16 13.40 -7.19
CA LEU A 189 -17.27 13.50 -6.22
C LEU A 189 -18.14 14.74 -6.42
N THR A 190 -17.64 15.76 -7.12
CA THR A 190 -18.31 17.05 -7.33
C THR A 190 -18.81 17.25 -8.75
N GLY A 191 -18.50 16.33 -9.68
CA GLY A 191 -18.84 16.47 -11.10
C GLY A 191 -17.98 17.50 -11.83
N ALA A 192 -16.80 17.85 -11.31
CA ALA A 192 -15.93 18.86 -11.91
C ALA A 192 -15.39 18.46 -13.30
N PHE A 193 -15.52 17.18 -13.64
CA PHE A 193 -15.07 16.57 -14.89
C PHE A 193 -16.23 16.20 -15.84
N ASP A 194 -17.47 16.53 -15.47
CA ASP A 194 -18.68 16.19 -16.23
C ASP A 194 -18.70 16.95 -17.56
N THR A 195 -18.15 16.34 -18.61
CA THR A 195 -18.15 16.81 -20.00
C THR A 195 -19.12 15.96 -20.84
N GLU A 196 -19.54 16.44 -22.02
CA GLU A 196 -20.55 15.74 -22.83
C GLU A 196 -20.13 14.31 -23.22
N ASP A 197 -18.82 14.08 -23.40
CA ASP A 197 -18.23 12.76 -23.70
C ASP A 197 -18.27 11.79 -22.51
N PHE A 198 -18.52 12.29 -21.29
CA PHE A 198 -18.45 11.53 -20.04
C PHE A 198 -19.73 11.66 -19.17
N LYS A 199 -20.81 12.23 -19.75
CA LYS A 199 -22.13 12.36 -19.10
C LYS A 199 -22.64 10.98 -18.67
N GLY A 200 -22.94 10.83 -17.38
CA GLY A 200 -23.56 9.63 -16.81
C GLY A 200 -22.63 8.73 -15.98
N LEU A 201 -21.33 9.05 -15.91
CA LEU A 201 -20.38 8.40 -15.01
C LEU A 201 -20.46 9.01 -13.61
N MET A 202 -21.61 8.83 -12.93
CA MET A 202 -21.71 9.17 -11.51
C MET A 202 -20.63 8.40 -10.72
N LEU A 203 -19.71 9.14 -10.09
CA LEU A 203 -18.59 8.64 -9.28
C LEU A 203 -17.59 7.75 -10.07
N SER A 204 -16.66 8.39 -10.77
CA SER A 204 -15.61 7.74 -11.57
C SER A 204 -14.86 6.63 -10.82
N ARG A 205 -14.57 5.54 -11.53
CA ARG A 205 -13.65 4.49 -11.07
C ARG A 205 -12.23 4.91 -11.41
N ARG A 206 -11.33 4.93 -10.44
CA ARG A 206 -9.94 5.36 -10.61
C ARG A 206 -8.97 4.22 -10.30
N VAL A 207 -7.83 4.20 -10.98
CA VAL A 207 -6.69 3.35 -10.63
C VAL A 207 -5.49 4.24 -10.34
N LEU A 208 -5.02 4.22 -9.09
CA LEU A 208 -3.79 4.89 -8.69
C LEU A 208 -2.58 4.00 -8.96
N LEU A 209 -1.78 4.42 -9.94
CA LEU A 209 -0.49 3.85 -10.28
C LEU A 209 0.64 4.71 -9.73
N GLY A 210 1.82 4.11 -9.65
CA GLY A 210 3.02 4.78 -9.18
C GLY A 210 4.07 3.75 -8.79
N THR A 211 5.32 4.19 -8.71
CA THR A 211 6.47 3.34 -8.39
C THR A 211 6.24 2.50 -7.13
N SER A 212 6.66 1.23 -7.13
CA SER A 212 6.50 0.37 -5.96
C SER A 212 7.19 0.99 -4.72
N GLY A 213 6.48 1.05 -3.59
CA GLY A 213 6.99 1.63 -2.35
C GLY A 213 6.96 3.17 -2.27
N VAL A 214 6.35 3.85 -3.24
CA VAL A 214 6.23 5.32 -3.25
C VAL A 214 5.30 5.88 -2.17
N GLY A 215 4.41 5.06 -1.60
CA GLY A 215 3.47 5.48 -0.56
C GLY A 215 2.00 5.53 -0.99
N LYS A 216 1.59 4.85 -2.07
CA LYS A 216 0.17 4.82 -2.50
C LYS A 216 -0.78 4.42 -1.38
N SER A 217 -0.52 3.30 -0.70
CA SER A 217 -1.36 2.82 0.39
C SER A 217 -1.16 3.65 1.66
N MET A 218 0.10 3.80 2.10
CA MET A 218 0.43 4.44 3.37
C MET A 218 0.08 5.93 3.40
N ALA A 219 0.34 6.66 2.31
CA ALA A 219 0.10 8.10 2.22
C ALA A 219 -1.22 8.41 1.50
N ALA A 220 -1.34 8.09 0.21
CA ALA A 220 -2.53 8.46 -0.55
C ALA A 220 -3.81 7.75 -0.05
N GLY A 221 -3.77 6.45 0.19
CA GLY A 221 -4.90 5.69 0.73
C GLY A 221 -5.36 6.19 2.10
N SER A 222 -4.42 6.42 3.03
CA SER A 222 -4.74 6.99 4.34
C SER A 222 -5.28 8.42 4.24
N TYR A 223 -4.75 9.24 3.32
CA TYR A 223 -5.23 10.61 3.11
C TYR A 223 -6.63 10.65 2.51
N LEU A 224 -6.88 9.80 1.52
CA LEU A 224 -8.20 9.61 0.94
C LEU A 224 -9.21 9.18 2.00
N LEU A 225 -8.85 8.22 2.86
CA LEU A 225 -9.71 7.81 3.97
C LEU A 225 -10.05 9.03 4.86
N TYR A 226 -9.05 9.79 5.29
CA TYR A 226 -9.26 10.99 6.10
C TYR A 226 -10.21 11.99 5.42
N LYS A 227 -9.94 12.35 4.16
CA LYS A 227 -10.74 13.34 3.43
C LYS A 227 -12.15 12.87 3.11
N LEU A 228 -12.35 11.59 2.78
CA LEU A 228 -13.68 11.01 2.51
C LEU A 228 -14.56 10.96 3.77
N LEU A 229 -13.95 10.72 4.94
CA LEU A 229 -14.67 10.80 6.22
C LEU A 229 -15.14 12.22 6.54
N HIS A 230 -14.39 13.24 6.08
CA HIS A 230 -14.75 14.66 6.22
C HIS A 230 -15.61 15.20 5.06
N TYR A 231 -15.86 14.40 4.02
CA TYR A 231 -16.74 14.77 2.93
C TYR A 231 -18.21 14.80 3.39
N ASP A 232 -19.08 15.46 2.62
CA ASP A 232 -20.52 15.56 2.91
C ASP A 232 -21.14 14.16 3.17
N ASP A 233 -21.70 13.98 4.37
CA ASP A 233 -22.28 12.73 4.84
C ASP A 233 -23.63 12.40 4.18
N LYS A 234 -24.32 13.40 3.64
CA LYS A 234 -25.55 13.22 2.84
C LYS A 234 -25.25 12.63 1.47
N LYS A 235 -24.08 12.95 0.91
CA LYS A 235 -23.62 12.43 -0.38
C LYS A 235 -22.89 11.09 -0.22
N LEU A 236 -22.12 10.95 0.84
CA LEU A 236 -21.25 9.80 1.08
C LEU A 236 -21.44 9.27 2.50
N GLN A 237 -22.16 8.17 2.66
CA GLN A 237 -22.50 7.62 3.97
C GLN A 237 -21.45 6.65 4.50
N VAL A 238 -20.71 5.97 3.62
CA VAL A 238 -19.79 4.90 4.00
C VAL A 238 -18.46 5.03 3.27
N VAL A 239 -17.35 4.78 3.97
CA VAL A 239 -16.02 4.64 3.37
C VAL A 239 -15.49 3.24 3.67
N VAL A 240 -15.08 2.50 2.66
CA VAL A 240 -14.55 1.15 2.81
C VAL A 240 -13.09 1.16 2.40
N TYR A 241 -12.20 0.76 3.31
CA TYR A 241 -10.80 0.52 3.00
C TYR A 241 -10.51 -0.98 3.01
N CYS A 242 -10.34 -1.55 1.81
CA CYS A 242 -10.02 -2.95 1.59
C CYS A 242 -8.52 -3.16 1.35
N PHE A 243 -7.95 -4.17 2.00
CA PHE A 243 -6.56 -4.60 1.86
C PHE A 243 -6.50 -6.05 1.38
N TRP A 244 -5.80 -6.28 0.27
CA TRP A 244 -5.42 -7.60 -0.23
C TRP A 244 -6.57 -8.59 -0.41
N GLU A 245 -7.80 -8.09 -0.59
CA GLU A 245 -9.07 -8.85 -0.67
C GLU A 245 -9.45 -9.68 0.56
N GLU A 246 -8.67 -9.61 1.63
CA GLU A 246 -8.80 -10.47 2.81
C GLU A 246 -9.12 -9.67 4.07
N LEU A 247 -9.07 -8.34 4.00
CA LEU A 247 -9.40 -7.47 5.12
C LEU A 247 -10.11 -6.22 4.60
N ALA A 248 -11.20 -5.82 5.25
CA ALA A 248 -11.86 -4.56 5.00
C ALA A 248 -12.21 -3.86 6.31
N TYR A 249 -11.96 -2.55 6.36
CA TYR A 249 -12.51 -1.67 7.37
C TYR A 249 -13.65 -0.87 6.75
N VAL A 250 -14.85 -1.03 7.28
CA VAL A 250 -16.07 -0.32 6.86
C VAL A 250 -16.33 0.79 7.86
N PHE A 251 -16.12 2.03 7.44
CA PHE A 251 -16.40 3.23 8.23
C PHE A 251 -17.80 3.73 7.89
N ASP A 252 -18.72 3.59 8.84
CA ASP A 252 -20.06 4.13 8.74
C ASP A 252 -20.08 5.54 9.34
N LYS A 253 -20.27 6.55 8.48
CA LYS A 253 -20.28 7.97 8.90
C LYS A 253 -21.57 8.34 9.61
N THR A 254 -22.67 7.62 9.36
CA THR A 254 -23.98 7.88 9.96
C THR A 254 -24.02 7.48 11.43
N THR A 255 -23.37 6.36 11.76
CA THR A 255 -23.26 5.86 13.14
C THR A 255 -21.92 6.18 13.79
N ARG A 256 -20.96 6.72 13.02
CA ARG A 256 -19.57 6.98 13.43
C ARG A 256 -18.89 5.72 13.99
N THR A 257 -19.10 4.59 13.31
CA THR A 257 -18.53 3.30 13.71
C THR A 257 -17.57 2.75 12.67
N VAL A 258 -16.69 1.84 13.11
CA VAL A 258 -15.87 1.03 12.20
C VAL A 258 -16.08 -0.44 12.50
N ALA A 259 -16.32 -1.21 11.45
CA ALA A 259 -16.40 -2.66 11.49
C ALA A 259 -15.27 -3.27 10.66
N GLU A 260 -14.62 -4.28 11.22
CA GLU A 260 -13.59 -5.07 10.54
C GLU A 260 -14.20 -6.34 9.99
N TYR A 261 -13.89 -6.65 8.73
CA TYR A 261 -14.32 -7.86 8.04
C TYR A 261 -13.10 -8.60 7.48
N ILE A 262 -12.96 -9.87 7.83
CA ILE A 262 -11.83 -10.71 7.40
C ILE A 262 -12.35 -11.78 6.45
N GLY A 263 -11.70 -11.88 5.30
CA GLY A 263 -11.98 -12.90 4.29
C GLY A 263 -12.92 -12.41 3.19
N ARG A 264 -12.59 -12.80 1.96
CA ARG A 264 -13.31 -12.37 0.75
C ARG A 264 -14.83 -12.55 0.82
N LYS A 265 -15.31 -13.65 1.43
CA LYS A 265 -16.76 -13.94 1.53
C LYS A 265 -17.48 -12.94 2.43
N ASP A 266 -16.94 -12.65 3.60
CA ASP A 266 -17.57 -11.74 4.57
C ASP A 266 -17.58 -10.31 4.03
N ILE A 267 -16.49 -9.91 3.37
CA ILE A 267 -16.37 -8.63 2.66
C ILE A 267 -17.45 -8.54 1.57
N ALA A 268 -17.61 -9.55 0.71
CA ALA A 268 -18.64 -9.54 -0.33
C ALA A 268 -20.07 -9.47 0.24
N ILE A 269 -20.34 -10.16 1.35
CA ILE A 269 -21.64 -10.15 2.02
C ILE A 269 -21.97 -8.75 2.57
N VAL A 270 -21.04 -8.09 3.27
CA VAL A 270 -21.28 -6.75 3.81
C VAL A 270 -21.44 -5.73 2.69
N MET A 271 -20.63 -5.80 1.63
CA MET A 271 -20.75 -4.91 0.47
C MET A 271 -22.10 -5.05 -0.23
N GLY A 272 -22.56 -6.29 -0.45
CA GLY A 272 -23.91 -6.55 -0.99
C GLY A 272 -25.04 -6.14 -0.04
N GLY A 273 -24.82 -6.18 1.28
CA GLY A 273 -25.76 -5.66 2.28
C GLY A 273 -25.85 -4.14 2.28
N LEU A 274 -24.74 -3.43 2.08
CA LEU A 274 -24.69 -1.97 1.95
C LEU A 274 -25.43 -1.51 0.69
N ALA A 275 -25.18 -2.15 -0.46
CA ALA A 275 -25.89 -1.87 -1.71
C ALA A 275 -27.40 -2.10 -1.61
N ARG A 276 -27.84 -3.23 -1.03
CA ARG A 276 -29.27 -3.54 -0.88
C ARG A 276 -30.01 -2.55 0.01
N ARG A 277 -29.30 -1.88 0.93
CA ARG A 277 -29.85 -0.79 1.75
C ARG A 277 -29.87 0.56 1.03
N GLY A 278 -29.39 0.63 -0.21
CA GLY A 278 -29.32 1.86 -0.99
C GLY A 278 -28.28 2.86 -0.46
N MET A 279 -27.31 2.41 0.35
CA MET A 279 -26.30 3.29 0.91
C MET A 279 -25.31 3.73 -0.17
N THR A 280 -24.87 4.99 -0.11
CA THR A 280 -23.80 5.51 -0.95
C THR A 280 -22.46 5.44 -0.22
N GLY A 281 -21.39 5.25 -0.98
CA GLY A 281 -20.07 5.18 -0.36
C GLY A 281 -18.91 5.24 -1.33
N TYR A 282 -17.71 5.17 -0.76
CA TYR A 282 -16.46 5.18 -1.50
C TYR A 282 -15.57 4.01 -1.09
N ILE A 283 -14.89 3.40 -2.05
CA ILE A 283 -14.02 2.25 -1.82
C ILE A 283 -12.58 2.63 -2.14
N ILE A 284 -11.71 2.44 -1.16
CA ILE A 284 -10.26 2.47 -1.33
C ILE A 284 -9.80 1.02 -1.33
N TYR A 285 -9.29 0.54 -2.47
CA TYR A 285 -8.92 -0.85 -2.63
C TYR A 285 -7.42 -1.02 -2.86
N ASP A 286 -6.70 -1.46 -1.83
CA ASP A 286 -5.27 -1.75 -1.90
C ASP A 286 -5.04 -3.23 -2.28
N VAL A 287 -4.69 -3.47 -3.55
CA VAL A 287 -4.64 -4.81 -4.13
C VAL A 287 -3.21 -5.30 -4.39
N PHE A 288 -3.03 -6.62 -4.19
CA PHE A 288 -1.93 -7.39 -4.79
C PHE A 288 -2.39 -8.16 -6.03
N ALA A 289 -3.69 -8.44 -6.12
CA ALA A 289 -4.26 -9.39 -7.07
C ALA A 289 -4.37 -8.81 -8.49
N GLU A 290 -4.35 -9.72 -9.46
CA GLU A 290 -4.12 -9.47 -10.88
C GLU A 290 -5.38 -9.04 -11.66
N SER A 291 -6.58 -9.06 -11.05
CA SER A 291 -7.81 -8.72 -11.77
C SER A 291 -8.93 -8.18 -10.88
N PRO A 292 -9.86 -7.38 -11.44
CA PRO A 292 -11.09 -6.99 -10.75
C PRO A 292 -11.89 -8.23 -10.38
N SER A 293 -12.21 -8.39 -9.10
CA SER A 293 -13.32 -9.27 -8.75
C SER A 293 -14.63 -8.51 -8.99
N PRO A 294 -15.57 -9.05 -9.79
CA PRO A 294 -16.84 -8.39 -10.14
C PRO A 294 -17.76 -8.09 -8.94
N HIS A 295 -17.36 -8.47 -7.72
CA HIS A 295 -18.12 -8.29 -6.49
C HIS A 295 -17.71 -7.05 -5.67
N PHE A 296 -16.70 -6.29 -6.09
CA PHE A 296 -16.17 -5.20 -5.26
C PHE A 296 -16.84 -3.84 -5.45
N SER A 297 -17.53 -3.57 -6.57
CA SER A 297 -18.28 -2.32 -6.75
C SER A 297 -19.78 -2.59 -6.51
N PRO A 298 -20.35 -2.14 -5.36
CA PRO A 298 -21.70 -2.53 -4.95
C PRO A 298 -22.80 -1.99 -5.87
N SER A 299 -22.57 -0.84 -6.52
CA SER A 299 -23.46 -0.24 -7.53
C SER A 299 -22.78 0.95 -8.23
N ALA A 300 -23.43 1.54 -9.25
CA ALA A 300 -23.00 2.80 -9.88
C ALA A 300 -23.08 4.02 -8.93
N ALA A 301 -23.68 3.88 -7.75
CA ALA A 301 -23.74 4.94 -6.73
C ALA A 301 -22.52 4.94 -5.79
N TRP A 302 -21.49 4.14 -6.10
CA TRP A 302 -20.26 4.03 -5.31
C TRP A 302 -19.05 4.48 -6.12
N GLY A 303 -18.28 5.41 -5.55
CA GLY A 303 -16.96 5.74 -6.05
C GLY A 303 -15.93 4.68 -5.65
N MET A 304 -14.89 4.51 -6.46
CA MET A 304 -13.84 3.53 -6.18
C MET A 304 -12.50 4.03 -6.68
N ILE A 305 -11.47 3.83 -5.85
CA ILE A 305 -10.08 3.93 -6.27
C ILE A 305 -9.33 2.64 -5.93
N VAL A 306 -8.59 2.13 -6.91
CA VAL A 306 -7.74 0.96 -6.77
C VAL A 306 -6.29 1.42 -6.65
N LEU A 307 -5.62 1.06 -5.57
CA LEU A 307 -4.19 1.33 -5.38
C LEU A 307 -3.43 0.12 -5.92
N SER A 308 -2.86 0.25 -7.13
CA SER A 308 -2.29 -0.88 -7.86
C SER A 308 -0.80 -0.76 -8.13
N SER A 309 -0.17 -1.93 -8.33
CA SER A 309 1.17 -2.02 -8.89
C SER A 309 1.15 -1.53 -10.34
N PRO A 310 2.22 -0.88 -10.83
CA PRO A 310 2.29 -0.42 -12.22
C PRO A 310 2.52 -1.53 -13.26
N GLU A 311 2.41 -2.79 -12.85
CA GLU A 311 2.56 -3.92 -13.75
C GLU A 311 1.28 -4.02 -14.59
N VAL A 312 1.40 -4.01 -15.92
CA VAL A 312 0.25 -3.97 -16.85
C VAL A 312 -0.76 -5.08 -16.56
N SER A 313 -0.26 -6.29 -16.31
CA SER A 313 -1.07 -7.46 -15.94
C SER A 313 -1.98 -7.22 -14.72
N LYS A 314 -1.62 -6.28 -13.82
CA LYS A 314 -2.34 -5.99 -12.58
C LYS A 314 -3.33 -4.85 -12.67
N TYR A 315 -3.18 -3.93 -13.63
CA TYR A 315 -4.06 -2.76 -13.72
C TYR A 315 -4.91 -2.72 -14.99
N GLN A 316 -4.45 -3.30 -16.10
CA GLN A 316 -5.15 -3.22 -17.37
C GLN A 316 -6.56 -3.83 -17.30
N GLY A 317 -6.73 -4.90 -16.52
CA GLY A 317 -8.05 -5.47 -16.26
C GLY A 317 -9.03 -4.47 -15.64
N TRP A 318 -8.57 -3.49 -14.85
CA TRP A 318 -9.44 -2.45 -14.28
C TRP A 318 -9.84 -1.41 -15.32
N GLU A 319 -8.99 -1.15 -16.31
CA GLU A 319 -9.28 -0.18 -17.37
C GLU A 319 -10.25 -0.80 -18.37
N ASP A 320 -9.91 -1.98 -18.87
CA ASP A 320 -10.65 -2.66 -19.93
C ASP A 320 -12.02 -3.15 -19.43
N GLN A 321 -12.11 -3.67 -18.20
CA GLN A 321 -13.33 -4.32 -17.71
C GLN A 321 -14.26 -3.37 -16.95
N VAL A 322 -13.70 -2.36 -16.26
CA VAL A 322 -14.50 -1.47 -15.41
C VAL A 322 -14.39 0.00 -15.78
N GLY A 323 -13.72 0.33 -16.89
CA GLY A 323 -13.59 1.70 -17.42
C GLY A 323 -12.82 2.62 -16.48
N ALA A 324 -11.91 2.08 -15.65
CA ALA A 324 -11.23 2.88 -14.65
C ALA A 324 -10.21 3.83 -15.29
N MET A 325 -10.21 5.08 -14.86
CA MET A 325 -9.27 6.08 -15.33
C MET A 325 -8.01 6.10 -14.47
N ARG A 326 -6.85 6.27 -15.11
CA ARG A 326 -5.56 6.32 -14.44
C ARG A 326 -5.38 7.58 -13.60
N ILE A 327 -4.73 7.42 -12.45
CA ILE A 327 -4.03 8.46 -11.73
C ILE A 327 -2.59 7.98 -11.53
N ILE A 328 -1.61 8.75 -11.94
CA ILE A 328 -0.19 8.43 -11.89
C ILE A 328 0.45 9.28 -10.80
N MET A 329 0.86 8.66 -9.70
CA MET A 329 1.56 9.35 -8.60
C MET A 329 3.07 9.28 -8.80
N ASN A 330 3.71 10.44 -8.96
CA ASN A 330 5.16 10.54 -9.07
C ASN A 330 5.86 10.16 -7.76
N CYS A 331 7.14 9.80 -7.86
CA CYS A 331 7.99 9.73 -6.68
C CYS A 331 8.19 11.12 -6.04
N PRO A 332 8.34 11.19 -4.70
CA PRO A 332 8.59 12.46 -4.02
C PRO A 332 9.89 13.09 -4.50
N GLU A 333 9.92 14.42 -4.48
CA GLU A 333 11.12 15.17 -4.78
C GLU A 333 12.13 15.14 -3.64
N LYS A 334 13.37 15.53 -3.94
CA LYS A 334 14.44 15.61 -2.93
C LYS A 334 14.06 16.50 -1.75
N LEU A 335 13.35 17.60 -1.99
CA LEU A 335 12.93 18.53 -0.93
C LEU A 335 11.76 17.98 -0.12
N ASP A 336 10.85 17.21 -0.74
CA ASP A 336 9.81 16.47 -0.02
C ASP A 336 10.45 15.47 0.95
N VAL A 337 11.40 14.66 0.47
CA VAL A 337 12.12 13.70 1.33
C VAL A 337 12.90 14.42 2.43
N LYS A 338 13.50 15.57 2.12
CA LYS A 338 14.18 16.38 3.14
C LYS A 338 13.21 16.89 4.21
N ALA A 339 12.00 17.28 3.83
CA ALA A 339 10.96 17.67 4.77
C ALA A 339 10.51 16.47 5.64
N MET A 340 10.39 15.27 5.05
CA MET A 340 10.10 14.03 5.79
C MET A 340 11.20 13.76 6.84
N CYS A 341 12.48 13.86 6.45
CA CYS A 341 13.60 13.71 7.38
C CYS A 341 13.58 14.74 8.51
N ALA A 342 13.24 16.00 8.21
CA ALA A 342 13.13 17.05 9.21
C ALA A 342 12.00 16.77 10.22
N TRP A 343 10.89 16.19 9.77
CA TRP A 343 9.81 15.76 10.65
C TRP A 343 10.19 14.56 11.52
N GLU A 344 10.74 13.51 10.92
CA GLU A 344 11.12 12.28 11.65
C GLU A 344 12.20 12.54 12.71
N MET A 345 13.14 13.44 12.42
CA MET A 345 14.27 13.75 13.31
C MET A 345 14.05 15.03 14.13
N ARG A 346 12.82 15.54 14.23
CA ARG A 346 12.50 16.83 14.85
C ARG A 346 12.97 16.96 16.31
N ASP A 347 12.91 15.87 17.05
CA ASP A 347 13.28 15.82 18.48
C ASP A 347 14.77 15.50 18.69
N LYS A 348 15.54 15.36 17.61
CA LYS A 348 16.96 15.01 17.65
C LYS A 348 17.85 16.24 17.50
N PRO A 349 19.08 16.22 18.04
CA PRO A 349 20.05 17.29 17.84
C PRO A 349 20.35 17.55 16.36
N ALA A 350 20.71 18.80 16.03
CA ALA A 350 20.98 19.22 14.65
C ALA A 350 22.08 18.38 13.96
N GLU A 351 23.06 17.87 14.72
CA GLU A 351 24.10 16.99 14.20
C GLU A 351 23.53 15.65 13.73
N GLU A 352 22.70 15.00 14.55
CA GLU A 352 22.01 13.75 14.17
C GLU A 352 21.07 13.95 12.98
N GLN A 353 20.35 15.09 12.93
CA GLN A 353 19.52 15.44 11.78
C GLN A 353 20.35 15.54 10.49
N ALA A 354 21.54 16.16 10.56
CA ALA A 354 22.43 16.32 9.41
C ALA A 354 23.04 14.99 8.95
N GLN A 355 23.45 14.14 9.90
CA GLN A 355 23.94 12.79 9.61
C GLN A 355 22.83 11.93 8.98
N TYR A 356 21.61 11.97 9.53
CA TYR A 356 20.46 11.26 8.98
C TYR A 356 20.13 11.71 7.56
N TRP A 357 20.05 13.03 7.31
CA TRP A 357 19.84 13.54 5.95
C TRP A 357 20.95 13.12 4.98
N THR A 358 22.21 13.09 5.43
CA THR A 358 23.34 12.63 4.62
C THR A 358 23.18 11.16 4.21
N MET A 359 22.76 10.32 5.15
CA MET A 359 22.44 8.90 4.91
C MET A 359 21.30 8.75 3.90
N VAL A 360 20.15 9.39 4.13
CA VAL A 360 18.97 9.31 3.25
C VAL A 360 19.29 9.83 1.85
N LYS A 361 20.03 10.94 1.74
CA LYS A 361 20.47 11.49 0.46
C LYS A 361 21.36 10.51 -0.31
N LYS A 362 22.25 9.78 0.37
CA LYS A 362 23.05 8.71 -0.25
C LYS A 362 22.13 7.61 -0.79
N HIS A 363 21.19 7.12 0.03
CA HIS A 363 20.23 6.10 -0.39
C HIS A 363 19.43 6.54 -1.62
N MET A 364 18.90 7.77 -1.64
CA MET A 364 18.19 8.28 -2.82
C MET A 364 19.05 8.34 -4.10
N ASN A 365 20.32 8.67 -3.97
CA ASN A 365 21.21 8.72 -5.13
C ASN A 365 21.47 7.33 -5.73
N GLU A 366 21.42 6.28 -4.92
CA GLU A 366 21.77 4.91 -5.31
C GLU A 366 20.55 4.08 -5.69
N ILE A 367 19.42 4.23 -5.00
CA ILE A 367 18.21 3.40 -5.18
C ILE A 367 16.94 4.22 -5.49
N GLY A 368 17.07 5.54 -5.69
CA GLY A 368 15.98 6.45 -5.99
C GLY A 368 15.21 6.95 -4.76
N PRO A 369 14.36 7.99 -4.91
CA PRO A 369 13.59 8.58 -3.82
C PRO A 369 12.33 7.75 -3.50
N ILE A 370 12.51 6.50 -3.05
CA ILE A 370 11.41 5.60 -2.68
C ILE A 370 11.31 5.53 -1.15
N PRO A 371 10.30 6.18 -0.51
CA PRO A 371 10.14 6.24 0.95
C PRO A 371 10.30 4.90 1.67
N ARG A 372 9.77 3.81 1.08
CA ARG A 372 9.85 2.46 1.67
C ARG A 372 11.28 1.99 1.97
N TYR A 373 12.27 2.44 1.21
CA TYR A 373 13.63 1.90 1.23
C TYR A 373 14.69 2.89 1.72
N ILE A 374 14.43 4.19 1.69
CA ILE A 374 15.47 5.22 1.90
C ILE A 374 15.66 5.66 3.36
N PHE A 375 14.73 5.33 4.26
CA PHE A 375 14.78 5.85 5.64
C PHE A 375 15.50 4.95 6.64
N THR A 376 15.69 3.66 6.33
CA THR A 376 16.33 2.71 7.23
C THR A 376 17.41 1.89 6.50
N LYS A 377 18.49 1.60 7.21
CA LYS A 377 19.63 0.86 6.66
C LYS A 377 19.24 -0.53 6.16
N ASP A 378 18.38 -1.24 6.89
CA ASP A 378 17.99 -2.60 6.54
C ASP A 378 17.16 -2.64 5.27
N LYS A 379 16.15 -1.77 5.14
CA LYS A 379 15.34 -1.67 3.92
C LYS A 379 16.15 -1.21 2.72
N TYR A 380 17.09 -0.29 2.94
CA TYR A 380 18.03 0.13 1.91
C TYR A 380 18.90 -1.05 1.44
N LYS A 381 19.50 -1.83 2.35
CA LYS A 381 20.31 -3.00 2.00
C LYS A 381 19.52 -4.04 1.21
N ASP A 382 18.30 -4.36 1.66
CA ASP A 382 17.40 -5.27 0.94
C ASP A 382 17.15 -4.78 -0.49
N ARG A 383 16.95 -3.47 -0.67
CA ARG A 383 16.72 -2.86 -1.98
C ARG A 383 17.97 -2.84 -2.85
N VAL A 384 19.16 -2.62 -2.29
CA VAL A 384 20.42 -2.70 -3.04
C VAL A 384 20.63 -4.11 -3.56
N VAL A 385 20.44 -5.14 -2.73
CA VAL A 385 20.56 -6.54 -3.17
C VAL A 385 19.56 -6.85 -4.28
N ALA A 386 18.30 -6.41 -4.14
CA ALA A 386 17.30 -6.59 -5.20
C ALA A 386 17.69 -5.85 -6.50
N LEU A 387 18.27 -4.65 -6.39
CA LEU A 387 18.76 -3.88 -7.52
C LEU A 387 19.92 -4.60 -8.24
N ASP A 388 20.89 -5.11 -7.49
CA ASP A 388 22.05 -5.82 -8.04
C ASP A 388 21.63 -7.13 -8.73
N ILE A 389 20.69 -7.87 -8.14
CA ILE A 389 20.10 -9.06 -8.77
C ILE A 389 19.38 -8.67 -10.07
N ALA A 390 18.57 -7.60 -10.04
CA ALA A 390 17.88 -7.13 -11.22
C ALA A 390 18.87 -6.73 -12.34
N LEU A 391 19.94 -6.01 -12.02
CA LEU A 391 20.97 -5.63 -12.98
C LEU A 391 21.66 -6.83 -13.64
N GLN A 392 21.89 -7.90 -12.88
CA GLN A 392 22.48 -9.14 -13.42
C GLN A 392 21.54 -9.90 -14.37
N LEU A 393 20.23 -9.72 -14.22
CA LEU A 393 19.20 -10.42 -15.00
C LEU A 393 18.77 -9.65 -16.25
N VAL A 394 19.12 -8.36 -16.36
CA VAL A 394 18.78 -7.51 -17.50
C VAL A 394 19.67 -7.86 -18.69
N GLY A 395 19.05 -8.26 -19.81
CA GLY A 395 19.73 -8.42 -21.08
C GLY A 395 19.81 -7.12 -21.89
N ALA A 396 20.62 -7.10 -22.94
CA ALA A 396 20.74 -5.94 -23.84
C ALA A 396 19.40 -5.56 -24.53
N SER A 397 18.51 -6.53 -24.76
CA SER A 397 17.15 -6.31 -25.28
C SER A 397 16.27 -5.55 -24.29
N ASP A 398 16.38 -5.86 -23.00
CA ASP A 398 15.65 -5.17 -21.93
C ASP A 398 16.10 -3.72 -21.86
N VAL A 399 17.41 -3.45 -21.91
CA VAL A 399 17.95 -2.09 -21.85
C VAL A 399 17.34 -1.18 -22.93
N LYS A 400 17.30 -1.66 -24.18
CA LYS A 400 16.69 -0.91 -25.29
C LYS A 400 15.18 -0.70 -25.10
N GLN A 401 14.48 -1.63 -24.48
CA GLN A 401 13.04 -1.49 -24.25
C GLN A 401 12.72 -0.47 -23.15
N TYR A 402 13.52 -0.43 -22.07
CA TYR A 402 13.24 0.39 -20.88
C TYR A 402 13.90 1.77 -20.88
N PHE A 403 15.02 1.94 -21.58
CA PHE A 403 15.85 3.15 -21.47
C PHE A 403 16.00 3.95 -22.78
N THR A 404 15.48 3.45 -23.91
CA THR A 404 15.48 4.24 -25.15
C THR A 404 14.35 5.27 -25.11
N GLN A 405 14.73 6.53 -25.32
CA GLN A 405 13.89 7.72 -25.25
C GLN A 405 12.72 7.63 -26.23
N GLY A 406 11.47 7.73 -25.75
CA GLY A 406 10.28 7.82 -26.60
C GLY A 406 9.55 6.50 -26.91
N ASN A 407 9.89 5.38 -26.27
CA ASN A 407 9.09 4.16 -26.47
C ASN A 407 7.77 4.24 -25.69
N GLU A 408 6.68 4.35 -26.43
CA GLU A 408 5.26 4.20 -26.06
C GLU A 408 4.91 2.84 -25.41
N LYS A 409 5.90 1.98 -25.15
CA LYS A 409 5.67 0.62 -24.66
C LYS A 409 5.60 0.63 -23.13
N LEU A 410 4.35 0.70 -22.69
CA LEU A 410 3.86 0.32 -21.37
C LEU A 410 4.51 -0.98 -20.89
N TRP A 411 4.65 -1.09 -19.56
CA TRP A 411 5.32 -2.17 -18.85
C TRP A 411 4.92 -3.57 -19.34
N LEU A 412 5.71 -4.14 -20.26
CA LEU A 412 5.58 -5.54 -20.66
C LEU A 412 6.29 -6.39 -19.60
N SER A 413 5.50 -7.00 -18.72
CA SER A 413 5.91 -8.02 -17.74
C SER A 413 6.67 -9.14 -18.45
N GLU A 414 7.86 -9.56 -17.99
CA GLU A 414 8.02 -10.70 -17.06
C GLU A 414 9.32 -10.63 -16.20
N ASN A 415 10.14 -9.57 -16.33
CA ASN A 415 11.50 -9.50 -15.76
C ASN A 415 11.60 -8.52 -14.55
N PRO A 416 12.64 -8.61 -13.68
CA PRO A 416 12.82 -7.82 -12.45
C PRO A 416 13.21 -6.35 -12.70
N THR A 417 12.54 -5.70 -13.65
CA THR A 417 12.86 -4.35 -14.13
C THR A 417 12.22 -3.28 -13.26
N HIS A 418 11.23 -3.63 -12.42
CA HIS A 418 10.60 -2.73 -11.45
C HIS A 418 11.56 -2.25 -10.34
N GLU A 419 12.67 -2.97 -10.16
CA GLU A 419 13.76 -2.55 -9.31
C GLU A 419 14.53 -1.35 -9.90
N LEU A 420 14.64 -1.27 -11.23
CA LEU A 420 15.56 -0.42 -11.98
C LEU A 420 14.93 0.87 -12.51
N VAL A 421 13.60 0.90 -12.63
CA VAL A 421 12.87 2.05 -13.17
C VAL A 421 11.88 2.64 -12.17
N LYS A 422 11.62 3.93 -12.33
CA LYS A 422 10.48 4.63 -11.74
C LYS A 422 9.55 5.10 -12.84
N ILE A 423 8.30 5.25 -12.45
CA ILE A 423 7.29 5.88 -13.28
C ILE A 423 7.38 7.39 -13.15
N VAL A 424 7.19 8.07 -14.27
CA VAL A 424 7.00 9.51 -14.31
C VAL A 424 5.73 9.81 -15.10
N ARG A 425 4.86 10.61 -14.47
CA ARG A 425 3.61 11.09 -15.04
C ARG A 425 3.87 11.93 -16.30
N ALA A 426 3.00 11.75 -17.28
CA ALA A 426 2.77 12.63 -18.40
C ALA A 426 1.27 12.86 -18.56
N VAL A 427 0.89 13.88 -19.32
CA VAL A 427 -0.50 14.14 -19.69
C VAL A 427 -0.55 14.24 -21.20
N GLU A 428 -1.38 13.40 -21.80
CA GLU A 428 -1.63 13.36 -23.24
C GLU A 428 -3.15 13.49 -23.41
N ASP A 429 -3.58 14.45 -24.23
CA ASP A 429 -5.00 14.75 -24.49
C ASP A 429 -5.86 14.90 -23.22
N GLY A 430 -5.28 15.48 -22.16
CA GLY A 430 -5.97 15.69 -20.89
C GLY A 430 -6.17 14.44 -20.03
N VAL A 431 -5.55 13.32 -20.38
CA VAL A 431 -5.58 12.06 -19.62
C VAL A 431 -4.18 11.73 -19.10
N GLU A 432 -4.11 11.18 -17.89
CA GLU A 432 -2.82 10.79 -17.33
C GLU A 432 -2.26 9.53 -17.97
N THR A 433 -1.04 9.65 -18.46
CA THR A 433 -0.20 8.56 -18.93
C THR A 433 1.12 8.58 -18.19
N PHE A 434 2.00 7.63 -18.50
CA PHE A 434 3.29 7.58 -17.85
C PHE A 434 4.36 6.92 -18.70
N TYR A 435 5.61 7.32 -18.43
CA TYR A 435 6.79 6.74 -19.03
C TYR A 435 7.77 6.28 -17.95
N ASN A 436 8.70 5.42 -18.36
CA ASN A 436 9.73 4.90 -17.47
C ASN A 436 10.97 5.80 -17.49
N LYS A 437 11.56 6.00 -16.32
CA LYS A 437 12.89 6.58 -16.16
C LYS A 437 13.73 5.69 -15.24
N PRO A 438 15.07 5.73 -15.34
CA PRO A 438 15.94 5.12 -14.35
C PRO A 438 15.54 5.51 -12.93
N ILE A 439 15.54 4.54 -12.01
CA ILE A 439 15.15 4.74 -10.61
C ILE A 439 16.03 5.79 -9.92
N CYS A 440 17.31 5.83 -10.30
CA CYS A 440 18.31 6.73 -9.73
C CYS A 440 19.27 7.26 -10.80
N ARG A 441 20.03 8.30 -10.44
CA ARG A 441 20.96 8.97 -11.36
C ARG A 441 22.11 8.05 -11.79
N ARG A 442 22.59 7.17 -10.89
CA ARG A 442 23.67 6.21 -11.19
C ARG A 442 23.33 5.38 -12.43
N LEU A 443 22.16 4.75 -12.43
CA LEU A 443 21.70 3.94 -13.57
C LEU A 443 21.49 4.77 -14.83
N GLY A 444 20.97 6.00 -14.70
CA GLY A 444 20.77 6.88 -15.85
C GLY A 444 22.07 7.32 -16.56
N GLY A 445 23.21 7.32 -15.85
CA GLY A 445 24.53 7.56 -16.46
C GLY A 445 25.11 6.29 -17.11
N GLU A 446 25.08 5.17 -16.38
CA GLU A 446 25.61 3.87 -16.85
C GLU A 446 24.89 3.36 -18.13
N THR A 447 23.63 3.76 -18.34
CA THR A 447 22.83 3.34 -19.51
C THR A 447 23.05 4.20 -20.76
N LEU A 448 23.59 5.42 -20.62
CA LEU A 448 23.93 6.29 -21.75
C LEU A 448 25.34 6.02 -22.28
N ASP A 449 26.24 5.53 -21.43
CA ASP A 449 27.64 5.22 -21.81
C ASP A 449 27.80 3.83 -22.46
N SER A 450 26.73 3.03 -22.53
CA SER A 450 26.71 1.66 -23.07
C SER A 450 25.93 1.49 -24.38
N VAL A 451 25.52 2.60 -25.02
CA VAL A 451 24.88 2.66 -26.35
C VAL A 451 25.85 3.10 -27.43
#